data_AF-A0AAD7NG91-F1
#
_entry.id   AF-A0AAD7NG91-F1
#
_cell.length_a   1.000
_cell.length_b   1.000
_cell.length_c   1.000
_cell.angle_alpha   90.00
_cell.angle_beta   90.00
_cell.angle_gamma   90.00
#
_symmetry.space_group_name_H-M   'P 1'
#
loop_
_entity.id
_entity.type
_entity.pdbx_description
1 polymer ?
#
loop_
_entity_poly.entity_id
_entity_poly.type
_entity_poly.pdbx_seq_one_letter_code
_entity_poly.pdbx_strand_id
1 'polypeptide(L)'
;MEFGNGENPQTITLPVHIQRRALNMVQAAEPWVMTSAITGQSTEAPFNIETCMEFINTHIRSDKQDQLLLRTEMRASDIQMIRDAGAESDTLPAQILRAKMAREHIFRPLMVGPGGANWVPLV
;
A
#
# COMPACT_ATOMS: atom_id res chain seq x y z
N MET A 1 -7.94 -5.26 -13.62
CA MET A 1 -7.50 -6.27 -12.63
C MET A 1 -7.85 -7.60 -13.25
N GLU A 2 -6.84 -8.34 -13.69
CA GLU A 2 -7.02 -9.63 -14.36
C GLU A 2 -6.82 -10.73 -13.33
N PHE A 3 -7.81 -11.61 -13.19
CA PHE A 3 -7.73 -12.80 -12.35
C PHE A 3 -7.71 -14.01 -13.27
N GLY A 4 -6.54 -14.64 -13.43
CA GLY A 4 -6.38 -15.88 -14.19
C GLY A 4 -6.18 -17.05 -13.23
N ASN A 5 -7.07 -18.04 -13.29
CA ASN A 5 -6.83 -19.33 -12.65
C ASN A 5 -5.95 -20.15 -13.60
N GLY A 6 -4.72 -20.47 -13.20
CA GLY A 6 -3.71 -21.11 -14.06
C GLY A 6 -4.10 -22.49 -14.60
N GLU A 7 -5.18 -23.08 -14.09
CA GLU A 7 -5.65 -24.43 -14.45
C GLU A 7 -6.92 -24.44 -15.32
N ASN A 8 -7.54 -23.28 -15.59
CA ASN A 8 -8.79 -23.22 -16.36
C ASN A 8 -8.72 -22.17 -17.49
N PRO A 9 -8.76 -22.57 -18.78
CA PRO A 9 -8.54 -21.67 -19.93
C PRO A 9 -9.65 -20.63 -20.17
N GLN A 10 -10.64 -20.53 -19.28
CA GLN A 10 -11.76 -19.60 -19.39
C GLN A 10 -11.57 -18.41 -18.45
N THR A 11 -10.66 -17.53 -18.81
CA THR A 11 -10.59 -16.19 -18.21
C THR A 11 -11.48 -15.25 -19.03
N ILE A 12 -12.40 -14.56 -18.37
CA ILE A 12 -13.27 -13.56 -19.00
C ILE A 12 -12.90 -12.19 -18.44
N THR A 13 -12.40 -11.31 -19.32
CA THR A 13 -12.21 -9.89 -19.01
C THR A 13 -13.46 -9.14 -19.39
N LEU A 14 -14.23 -8.67 -18.40
CA LEU A 14 -15.40 -7.83 -18.63
C LEU A 14 -15.10 -6.37 -18.27
N PRO A 15 -15.33 -5.40 -19.16
CA PRO A 15 -15.32 -4.00 -18.78
C PRO A 15 -16.56 -3.69 -17.93
N VAL A 16 -16.36 -3.42 -16.65
CA VAL A 16 -17.41 -2.91 -15.75
C VAL A 16 -17.35 -1.39 -15.77
N HIS A 17 -18.38 -0.75 -16.32
CA HIS A 17 -18.46 0.71 -16.32
C HIS A 17 -18.94 1.23 -14.97
N ILE A 18 -18.05 1.87 -14.21
CA ILE A 18 -18.41 2.51 -12.95
C ILE A 18 -19.08 3.84 -13.25
N GLN A 19 -20.38 3.94 -12.98
CA GLN A 19 -21.14 5.18 -13.20
C GLN A 19 -20.64 6.29 -12.27
N ARG A 20 -20.56 7.52 -12.79
CA ARG A 20 -20.18 8.73 -12.03
C ARG A 20 -21.00 8.91 -10.75
N ARG A 21 -22.30 8.56 -10.79
CA ARG A 21 -23.19 8.61 -9.62
C ARG A 21 -22.72 7.67 -8.50
N ALA A 22 -22.28 6.46 -8.84
CA ALA A 22 -21.75 5.52 -7.86
C ALA A 22 -20.47 6.07 -7.20
N LEU A 23 -19.58 6.67 -8.00
CA LEU A 23 -18.38 7.34 -7.47
C LEU A 23 -18.74 8.48 -6.51
N ASN A 24 -19.70 9.33 -6.87
CA ASN A 24 -20.12 10.44 -6.01
C ASN A 24 -20.73 9.95 -4.69
N MET A 25 -21.54 8.88 -4.72
CA MET A 25 -22.12 8.29 -3.50
C MET A 25 -21.04 7.73 -2.59
N VAL A 26 -20.05 7.08 -3.18
CA VAL A 26 -18.92 6.47 -2.48
C VAL A 26 -18.01 7.54 -1.87
N GLN A 27 -17.73 8.63 -2.57
CA GLN A 27 -16.94 9.75 -2.06
C GLN A 27 -17.66 10.55 -0.95
N ALA A 28 -18.99 10.53 -0.93
CA ALA A 28 -19.81 11.16 0.11
C ALA A 28 -20.07 10.24 1.31
N ALA A 29 -19.63 8.98 1.25
CA ALA A 29 -19.81 8.02 2.35
C ALA A 29 -18.90 8.36 3.53
N GLU A 30 -19.28 7.88 4.72
CA GLU A 30 -18.47 8.03 5.92
C GLU A 30 -17.08 7.35 5.75
N PRO A 31 -16.03 7.91 6.37
CA PRO A 31 -14.73 7.25 6.44
C PRO A 31 -14.87 5.81 6.93
N TRP A 32 -14.15 4.87 6.31
CA TRP A 32 -14.15 3.48 6.76
C TRP A 32 -13.04 3.26 7.79
N VAL A 33 -13.15 2.21 8.60
CA VAL A 33 -12.10 1.81 9.56
C VAL A 33 -11.13 0.83 8.90
N MET A 34 -9.85 1.19 8.89
CA MET A 34 -8.77 0.30 8.47
C MET A 34 -7.99 -0.18 9.70
N THR A 35 -7.62 -1.45 9.75
CA THR A 35 -6.71 -1.98 10.77
C THR A 35 -5.39 -2.38 10.13
N SER A 36 -4.30 -1.81 10.63
CA SER A 36 -2.95 -2.15 10.18
C SER A 36 -2.61 -3.61 10.46
N ALA A 37 -2.23 -4.35 9.42
CA ALA A 37 -1.78 -5.74 9.54
C ALA A 37 -0.44 -5.90 10.28
N ILE A 38 0.29 -4.80 10.51
CA ILE A 38 1.60 -4.79 11.17
C ILE A 38 1.46 -4.36 12.62
N THR A 39 0.76 -3.25 12.86
CA THR A 39 0.67 -2.63 14.20
C THR A 39 -0.62 -2.96 14.94
N GLY A 40 -1.62 -3.52 14.25
CA GLY A 40 -2.95 -3.79 14.81
C GLY A 40 -3.77 -2.53 15.12
N GLN A 41 -3.24 -1.33 14.83
CA GLN A 41 -3.94 -0.07 15.08
C GLN A 41 -5.03 0.15 14.05
N SER A 42 -6.20 0.59 14.53
CA SER A 42 -7.32 1.02 13.71
C SER A 42 -7.27 2.52 13.45
N THR A 43 -7.52 2.92 12.20
CA THR A 43 -7.55 4.32 11.75
C THR A 43 -8.76 4.53 10.85
N GLU A 44 -9.44 5.66 11.03
CA GLU A 44 -10.46 6.12 10.08
C GLU A 44 -9.79 6.68 8.83
N ALA A 45 -10.23 6.21 7.66
CA ALA A 45 -9.68 6.60 6.37
C ALA A 45 -10.81 7.05 5.43
N PRO A 46 -10.69 8.22 4.78
CA PRO A 46 -11.68 8.67 3.79
C PRO A 46 -11.71 7.72 2.59
N PHE A 47 -12.86 7.61 1.92
CA PHE A 47 -12.97 6.80 0.70
C PHE A 47 -12.30 7.52 -0.49
N ASN A 48 -11.02 7.25 -0.75
CA ASN A 48 -10.30 7.77 -1.90
C ASN A 48 -9.35 6.72 -2.50
N ILE A 49 -8.73 7.03 -3.64
CA ILE A 49 -7.87 6.08 -4.36
C ILE A 49 -6.68 5.65 -3.49
N GLU A 50 -6.07 6.59 -2.77
CA GLU A 50 -4.88 6.32 -1.98
C GLU A 50 -5.18 5.36 -0.82
N THR A 51 -6.29 5.59 -0.11
CA THR A 51 -6.73 4.74 1.00
C THR A 51 -7.22 3.37 0.51
N CYS A 52 -7.90 3.30 -0.64
CA CYS A 52 -8.24 2.02 -1.28
C CYS A 52 -6.97 1.20 -1.56
N MET A 53 -5.93 1.84 -2.12
CA MET A 53 -4.67 1.15 -2.41
C MET A 53 -3.94 0.73 -1.14
N GLU A 54 -3.96 1.54 -0.09
CA GLU A 54 -3.41 1.16 1.23
C GLU A 54 -4.17 -0.03 1.83
N PHE A 55 -5.49 -0.09 1.65
CA PHE A 55 -6.32 -1.21 2.12
C PHE A 55 -5.95 -2.51 1.42
N ILE A 56 -5.84 -2.49 0.09
CA ILE A 56 -5.40 -3.66 -0.69
C ILE A 56 -4.01 -4.11 -0.24
N ASN A 57 -3.05 -3.18 -0.12
CA ASN A 57 -1.70 -3.49 0.34
C ASN A 57 -1.70 -4.08 1.76
N THR A 58 -2.56 -3.58 2.65
CA THR A 58 -2.70 -4.10 4.01
C THR A 58 -3.27 -5.52 4.00
N HIS A 59 -4.26 -5.78 3.15
CA HIS A 59 -4.83 -7.11 2.98
C HIS A 59 -3.79 -8.12 2.48
N ILE A 60 -3.01 -7.76 1.46
CA ILE A 60 -1.88 -8.58 0.96
C ILE A 60 -0.86 -8.85 2.07
N ARG A 61 -0.51 -7.84 2.89
CA ARG A 61 0.42 -8.02 4.03
C ARG A 61 -0.14 -8.90 5.15
N SER A 62 -1.46 -8.96 5.29
CA SER A 62 -2.15 -9.79 6.26
C SER A 62 -2.23 -11.27 5.85
N ASP A 63 -2.12 -11.57 4.56
CA ASP A 63 -2.10 -12.93 4.02
C ASP A 63 -0.77 -13.63 4.33
N LYS A 64 -0.67 -14.17 5.55
CA LYS A 64 0.53 -14.87 6.03
C LYS A 64 0.75 -16.21 5.33
N GLN A 65 -0.29 -16.79 4.76
CA GLN A 65 -0.25 -18.07 4.05
C GLN A 65 -0.06 -17.90 2.54
N ASP A 66 0.00 -16.66 2.04
CA ASP A 66 0.16 -16.32 0.62
C ASP A 66 -0.89 -17.00 -0.28
N GLN A 67 -2.12 -17.14 0.21
CA GLN A 67 -3.22 -17.76 -0.53
C GLN A 67 -3.59 -16.98 -1.80
N LEU A 68 -3.39 -15.66 -1.79
CA LEU A 68 -3.67 -14.79 -2.93
C LEU A 68 -2.52 -14.78 -3.96
N LEU A 69 -1.33 -15.26 -3.60
CA LEU A 69 -0.11 -15.24 -4.44
C LEU A 69 0.25 -13.85 -4.97
N LEU A 70 -0.11 -12.81 -4.20
CA LEU A 70 0.15 -11.40 -4.53
C LEU A 70 1.39 -10.85 -3.81
N ARG A 71 2.05 -11.66 -2.98
CA ARG A 71 3.29 -11.27 -2.31
C ARG A 71 4.46 -11.46 -3.26
N THR A 72 5.12 -10.37 -3.59
CA THR A 72 6.33 -10.39 -4.40
C THR A 72 7.56 -10.45 -3.52
N GLU A 73 8.54 -11.28 -3.89
CA GLU A 73 9.86 -11.25 -3.29
C GLU A 73 10.52 -9.86 -3.50
N MET A 74 11.12 -9.34 -2.43
CA MET A 74 11.86 -8.09 -2.50
C MET A 74 13.19 -8.31 -3.18
N ARG A 75 13.43 -7.62 -4.30
CA ARG A 75 14.70 -7.72 -5.02
C ARG A 75 15.77 -6.89 -4.32
N ALA A 76 17.04 -7.21 -4.55
CA ALA A 76 18.16 -6.41 -4.05
C ALA A 76 18.06 -4.92 -4.49
N SER A 77 17.53 -4.66 -5.69
CA SER A 77 17.26 -3.31 -6.19
C SER A 77 16.22 -2.57 -5.35
N ASP A 78 15.20 -3.28 -4.86
CA ASP A 78 14.12 -2.68 -4.06
C ASP A 78 14.65 -2.33 -2.67
N ILE A 79 15.48 -3.20 -2.08
CA ILE A 79 16.19 -2.93 -0.83
C ILE A 79 17.06 -1.67 -0.98
N GLN A 80 17.81 -1.56 -2.08
CA GLN A 80 18.65 -0.40 -2.32
C GLN A 80 17.81 0.88 -2.46
N MET A 81 16.68 0.82 -3.17
CA MET A 81 15.75 1.95 -3.28
C MET A 81 15.21 2.41 -1.92
N ILE A 82 14.88 1.47 -1.02
CA ILE A 82 14.44 1.79 0.35
C ILE A 82 15.55 2.50 1.12
N ARG A 83 16.80 2.00 1.01
CA ARG A 83 17.97 2.64 1.63
C ARG A 83 18.20 4.05 1.09
N ASP A 84 18.12 4.22 -0.23
CA ASP A 84 18.29 5.51 -0.90
C ASP A 84 17.21 6.51 -0.48
N ALA A 85 15.96 6.06 -0.31
CA ALA A 85 14.87 6.89 0.21
C ALA A 85 15.10 7.32 1.67
N GLY A 86 15.69 6.45 2.50
CA GLY A 86 16.08 6.78 3.87
C GLY A 86 17.30 7.72 3.96
N ALA A 87 18.23 7.63 3.02
CA ALA A 87 19.42 8.48 2.94
C ALA A 87 19.18 9.84 2.24
N GLU A 88 17.93 10.21 2.00
CA GLU A 88 17.51 11.43 1.31
C GLU A 88 18.09 11.59 -0.11
N SER A 89 18.35 10.48 -0.80
CA SER A 89 18.75 10.50 -2.21
C SER A 89 17.70 11.20 -3.08
N ASP A 90 18.17 12.01 -4.03
CA ASP A 90 17.33 12.81 -4.93
C ASP A 90 16.92 12.08 -6.21
N THR A 91 17.08 10.76 -6.23
CA THR A 91 16.53 9.96 -7.33
C THR A 91 15.00 10.00 -7.32
N LEU A 92 14.39 10.03 -8.49
CA LEU A 92 12.93 10.02 -8.64
C LEU A 92 12.26 8.84 -7.89
N PRO A 93 12.78 7.59 -7.95
CA PRO A 93 12.20 6.48 -7.19
C PRO A 93 12.25 6.71 -5.66
N ALA A 94 13.35 7.26 -5.15
CA ALA A 94 13.49 7.58 -3.73
C ALA A 94 12.51 8.68 -3.29
N GLN A 95 12.28 9.70 -4.12
CA GLN A 95 11.28 10.75 -3.86
C GLN A 95 9.85 10.20 -3.82
N ILE A 96 9.50 9.34 -4.79
CA ILE A 96 8.18 8.69 -4.84
C ILE A 96 7.97 7.81 -3.59
N LEU A 97 8.99 7.06 -3.19
CA LEU A 97 8.93 6.21 -2.00
C LEU A 97 8.78 7.06 -0.72
N ARG A 98 9.52 8.16 -0.59
CA ARG A 98 9.35 9.10 0.54
C ARG A 98 7.94 9.67 0.61
N ALA A 99 7.35 10.08 -0.51
CA ALA A 99 5.97 10.56 -0.56
C ALA A 99 4.97 9.49 -0.10
N LYS A 100 5.17 8.23 -0.50
CA LYS A 100 4.38 7.09 -0.03
C LYS A 100 4.52 6.89 1.48
N MET A 101 5.75 6.93 2.00
CA MET A 101 6.03 6.75 3.43
C MET A 101 5.46 7.86 4.30
N ALA A 102 5.49 9.12 3.82
CA ALA A 102 4.90 10.25 4.52
C ALA A 102 3.36 10.13 4.67
N ARG A 103 2.69 9.53 3.68
CA ARG A 103 1.24 9.33 3.68
C ARG A 103 0.81 8.13 4.52
N GLU A 104 1.52 7.01 4.41
CA GLU A 104 1.10 5.74 5.03
C GLU A 104 1.42 5.68 6.53
N HIS A 105 0.39 5.42 7.34
CA HIS A 105 0.50 5.43 8.80
C HIS A 105 1.49 4.41 9.34
N ILE A 106 1.70 3.30 8.62
CA ILE A 106 2.61 2.22 9.00
C ILE A 106 4.08 2.68 9.10
N PHE A 107 4.46 3.77 8.43
CA PHE A 107 5.83 4.29 8.47
C PHE A 107 6.03 5.36 9.54
N ARG A 108 4.96 5.81 10.22
CA ARG A 108 5.08 6.84 11.28
C ARG A 108 6.10 6.50 12.37
N PRO A 109 6.19 5.25 12.89
CA PRO A 109 7.22 4.91 13.87
C PRO A 109 8.64 5.04 13.33
N LEU A 110 8.83 4.91 12.01
CA LEU A 110 10.13 5.03 11.35
C LEU A 110 10.49 6.48 11.02
N MET A 111 9.50 7.39 10.99
CA MET A 111 9.69 8.82 10.74
C MET A 111 9.95 9.64 12.02
N VAL A 112 9.62 9.10 13.20
CA VAL A 112 9.79 9.78 14.49
C VAL A 112 10.89 9.09 15.31
N GLY A 113 12.14 9.41 15.00
CA GLY A 113 13.27 9.15 15.89
C GLY A 113 13.39 10.22 16.98
N PRO A 114 14.02 9.93 18.13
CA PRO A 114 14.34 10.95 19.15
C PRO A 114 15.44 11.86 18.59
N GLY A 115 15.02 12.95 17.95
CA GLY A 115 15.88 13.84 17.17
C GLY A 115 15.60 13.61 15.68
N GLY A 116 15.08 14.64 15.02
CA GLY A 116 14.62 14.59 13.64
C GLY A 116 15.60 13.90 12.70
N ALA A 117 15.04 13.12 11.77
CA ALA A 117 15.74 12.42 10.69
C ALA A 117 16.83 11.43 11.15
N ASN A 118 16.41 10.24 11.59
CA ASN A 118 17.25 9.04 11.47
C ASN A 118 16.36 7.81 11.33
N TRP A 119 16.27 7.33 10.09
CA TRP A 119 15.59 6.09 9.72
C TRP A 119 16.33 4.90 10.34
N VAL A 120 15.64 4.10 11.15
CA VAL A 120 16.20 2.84 11.65
C VAL A 120 16.06 1.78 10.55
N PRO A 121 17.16 1.18 10.07
CA PRO A 121 17.08 0.11 9.08
C PRO A 121 16.43 -1.11 9.73
N LEU A 122 15.38 -1.65 9.10
CA LEU A 122 14.86 -2.96 9.45
C LEU A 122 15.92 -3.99 9.04
N VAL A 123 16.47 -4.68 10.05
CA VAL A 123 17.42 -5.79 9.93
C VAL A 123 16.78 -6.96 9.20
#